data_AF-A0A4V6QF28-F1
#
_entry.id   AF-A0A4V6QF28-F1
#
_cell.length_a   1.000
_cell.length_b   1.000
_cell.length_c   1.000
_cell.angle_alpha   90.00
_cell.angle_beta   90.00
_cell.angle_gamma   90.00
#
_symmetry.space_group_name_H-M   'P 1'
#
loop_
_entity.id
_entity.type
_entity.pdbx_description
1 polymer ?
#
loop_
_entity_poly.entity_id
_entity_poly.type
_entity_poly.pdbx_seq_one_letter_code
_entity_poly.pdbx_strand_id
1 'polypeptide(L)'
;MQNTKDQRGTKNKTSQTNNVPIEKLPRLPEGSKIQKRALPRRQQPVTSKSQLIYVSSSTPFMAAVSRVRKQLDRNLKGGVRSTKGMGLGQRVDMLHRDGGTRGGDGEAIVLGTGKAIEKVLSVAAWFEAQRDCEVEVRTRTVGTVDDVVVEGEEDGFGNDSRVRRM
;
A
#
# COMPACT_ATOMS: atom_id res chain seq x y z
N MET A 1 23.99 63.82 11.46
CA MET A 1 23.62 62.68 10.59
C MET A 1 23.19 61.55 11.52
N GLN A 2 21.91 61.20 11.46
CA GLN A 2 21.28 60.17 12.30
C GLN A 2 21.76 58.78 11.85
N ASN A 3 22.08 57.89 12.80
CA ASN A 3 22.27 56.47 12.51
C ASN A 3 21.40 55.66 13.46
N THR A 4 20.34 55.08 12.90
CA THR A 4 19.42 54.13 13.53
C THR A 4 20.06 52.74 13.55
N LYS A 5 20.06 52.08 14.71
CA LYS A 5 20.25 50.62 14.79
C LYS A 5 19.04 50.01 15.50
N ASP A 6 18.12 49.52 14.68
CA ASP A 6 17.06 48.60 15.07
C ASP A 6 17.67 47.30 15.60
N GLN A 7 17.59 47.08 16.92
CA GLN A 7 17.79 45.75 17.51
C GLN A 7 16.43 45.05 17.58
N ARG A 8 16.07 44.34 16.51
CA ARG A 8 14.94 43.40 16.52
C ARG A 8 15.31 42.19 17.37
N GLY A 9 14.82 42.18 18.61
CA GLY A 9 14.91 41.03 19.50
C GLY A 9 14.20 39.82 18.88
N THR A 10 14.98 38.80 18.54
CA THR A 10 14.46 37.46 18.20
C THR A 10 14.01 36.78 19.49
N LYS A 11 12.71 36.90 19.81
CA LYS A 11 12.08 36.09 20.86
C LYS A 11 12.01 34.65 20.36
N ASN A 12 12.88 33.79 20.90
CA ASN A 12 12.79 32.35 20.74
C ASN A 12 11.41 31.88 21.21
N LYS A 13 10.55 31.45 20.27
CA LYS A 13 9.33 30.70 20.60
C LYS A 13 9.76 29.31 21.03
N THR A 14 10.00 29.14 22.33
CA THR A 14 10.02 27.83 22.98
C THR A 14 8.65 27.20 22.72
N SER A 15 8.62 26.14 21.93
CA SER A 15 7.44 25.30 21.69
C SER A 15 7.05 24.64 23.01
N GLN A 16 6.19 25.33 23.78
CA GLN A 16 5.53 24.77 24.95
C GLN A 16 4.71 23.57 24.48
N THR A 17 5.16 22.37 24.82
CA THR A 17 4.36 21.15 24.69
C THR A 17 3.23 21.27 25.70
N ASN A 18 2.05 21.71 25.24
CA ASN A 18 0.84 21.75 26.04
C ASN A 18 0.58 20.33 26.58
N ASN A 19 0.89 20.11 27.85
CA ASN A 19 0.68 18.86 28.56
C ASN A 19 -0.81 18.78 28.93
N VAL A 20 -1.66 18.57 27.93
CA VAL A 20 -3.11 18.39 28.16
C VAL A 20 -3.30 17.01 28.79
N PRO A 21 -3.95 16.90 29.97
CA PRO A 21 -4.28 15.61 30.56
C PRO A 21 -5.11 14.79 29.56
N ILE A 22 -4.62 13.62 29.16
CA ILE A 22 -5.34 12.73 28.26
C ILE A 22 -6.47 12.08 29.07
N GLU A 23 -7.70 12.51 28.84
CA GLU A 23 -8.90 11.87 29.41
C GLU A 23 -9.03 10.47 28.81
N LYS A 24 -8.82 9.45 29.65
CA LYS A 24 -8.93 8.06 29.22
C LYS A 24 -10.40 7.70 29.05
N LEU A 25 -10.70 6.98 27.97
CA LEU A 25 -12.02 6.39 27.77
C LEU A 25 -12.37 5.43 28.92
N PRO A 26 -13.67 5.28 29.25
CA PRO A 26 -14.11 4.32 30.25
C PRO A 26 -13.65 2.90 29.89
N ARG A 27 -13.48 2.06 30.91
CA ARG A 27 -13.12 0.65 30.70
C ARG A 27 -14.23 -0.06 29.92
N LEU A 28 -13.83 -1.04 29.11
CA LEU A 28 -14.80 -1.90 28.44
C LEU A 28 -15.59 -2.73 29.46
N PRO A 29 -16.85 -3.10 29.15
CA PRO A 29 -17.66 -3.96 30.01
C PRO A 29 -16.95 -5.27 30.37
N GLU A 30 -17.21 -5.79 31.55
CA GLU A 30 -16.73 -7.12 31.93
C GLU A 30 -17.34 -8.18 30.98
N GLY A 31 -16.56 -9.20 30.62
CA GLY A 31 -16.97 -10.20 29.62
C GLY A 31 -16.91 -9.72 28.16
N SER A 32 -16.32 -8.55 27.88
CA SER A 32 -16.11 -8.08 26.51
C SER A 32 -14.85 -8.66 25.86
N LYS A 33 -14.95 -9.00 24.58
CA LYS A 33 -13.87 -9.51 23.73
C LYS A 33 -13.69 -8.62 22.50
N ILE A 34 -12.43 -8.28 22.21
CA ILE A 34 -12.06 -7.50 21.03
C ILE A 34 -11.97 -8.42 19.82
N GLN A 35 -12.77 -8.16 18.79
CA GLN A 35 -12.71 -8.80 17.49
C GLN A 35 -12.07 -7.86 16.46
N LYS A 36 -10.96 -8.28 15.86
CA LYS A 36 -10.21 -7.44 14.93
C LYS A 36 -10.86 -7.37 13.57
N ARG A 37 -11.00 -6.17 13.00
CA ARG A 37 -11.49 -6.01 11.63
C ARG A 37 -10.35 -6.07 10.63
N ALA A 38 -10.66 -6.48 9.40
CA ALA A 38 -9.72 -6.37 8.30
C ALA A 38 -9.38 -4.90 8.01
N LEU A 39 -8.11 -4.64 7.69
CA LEU A 39 -7.65 -3.31 7.30
C LEU A 39 -8.45 -2.77 6.09
N PRO A 40 -8.84 -1.48 6.08
CA PRO A 40 -9.48 -0.87 4.93
C PRO A 40 -8.51 -0.90 3.74
N ARG A 41 -8.89 -1.61 2.68
CA ARG A 41 -8.06 -1.72 1.47
C ARG A 41 -8.35 -0.56 0.53
N ARG A 42 -7.28 0.05 0.01
CA ARG A 42 -7.38 0.97 -1.12
C ARG A 42 -7.83 0.20 -2.37
N GLN A 43 -8.66 0.84 -3.17
CA GLN A 43 -8.94 0.37 -4.53
C GLN A 43 -7.64 0.34 -5.34
N GLN A 44 -7.54 -0.63 -6.25
CA GLN A 44 -6.41 -0.68 -7.17
C GLN A 44 -6.40 0.59 -8.02
N PRO A 45 -5.23 1.17 -8.31
CA PRO A 45 -5.14 2.26 -9.27
C PRO A 45 -5.74 1.81 -10.61
N VAL A 46 -6.50 2.70 -11.25
CA VAL A 46 -7.14 2.44 -12.55
C VAL A 46 -6.09 2.22 -13.64
N THR A 47 -4.91 2.83 -13.48
CA THR A 47 -3.79 2.62 -14.38
C THR A 47 -3.18 1.23 -14.19
N SER A 48 -2.98 0.53 -15.31
CA SER A 48 -2.28 -0.74 -15.34
C SER A 48 -0.82 -0.61 -14.91
N LYS A 49 -0.23 0.59 -15.03
CA LYS A 49 1.18 0.85 -14.74
C LYS A 49 1.55 0.76 -13.27
N SER A 50 0.66 1.12 -12.35
CA SER A 50 0.90 1.08 -10.90
C SER A 50 -0.08 0.10 -10.26
N GLN A 51 0.36 -1.11 -9.93
CA GLN A 51 -0.50 -2.10 -9.26
C GLN A 51 -0.09 -2.31 -7.81
N LEU A 52 -1.09 -2.46 -6.95
CA LEU A 52 -0.93 -2.53 -5.50
C LEU A 52 -0.93 -4.00 -5.04
N ILE A 53 0.16 -4.44 -4.43
CA ILE A 53 0.35 -5.79 -3.94
C ILE A 53 0.35 -5.79 -2.42
N TYR A 54 -0.69 -6.34 -1.80
CA TYR A 54 -0.72 -6.55 -0.35
C TYR A 54 -0.01 -7.85 0.03
N VAL A 55 0.89 -7.77 1.01
CA VAL A 55 1.65 -8.89 1.56
C VAL A 55 1.18 -9.17 2.98
N SER A 56 0.78 -10.42 3.25
CA SER A 56 0.46 -10.87 4.60
C SER A 56 1.69 -11.42 5.31
N SER A 57 1.64 -11.49 6.63
CA SER A 57 2.68 -12.18 7.43
C SER A 57 2.77 -13.68 7.10
N SER A 58 1.71 -14.30 6.59
CA SER A 58 1.70 -15.70 6.15
C SER A 58 2.20 -15.91 4.71
N THR A 59 2.40 -14.84 3.93
CA THR A 59 2.82 -14.98 2.52
C THR A 59 4.26 -15.52 2.46
N PRO A 60 4.53 -16.60 1.69
CA PRO A 60 5.89 -17.08 1.45
C PRO A 60 6.72 -16.03 0.70
N PHE A 61 8.00 -15.91 1.05
CA PHE A 61 8.88 -14.88 0.50
C PHE A 61 8.94 -14.90 -1.04
N MET A 62 9.26 -16.05 -1.64
CA MET A 62 9.35 -16.17 -3.10
C MET A 62 8.01 -15.98 -3.82
N ALA A 63 6.89 -16.21 -3.14
CA ALA A 63 5.56 -15.94 -3.69
C ALA A 63 5.31 -14.43 -3.84
N ALA A 64 5.81 -13.61 -2.90
CA ALA A 64 5.76 -12.16 -3.02
C ALA A 64 6.68 -11.69 -4.16
N VAL A 65 7.93 -12.16 -4.20
CA VAL A 65 8.89 -11.82 -5.26
C VAL A 65 8.34 -12.15 -6.66
N SER A 66 7.84 -13.38 -6.86
CA SER A 66 7.27 -13.81 -8.14
C SER A 66 6.08 -12.94 -8.57
N ARG A 67 5.26 -12.50 -7.60
CA ARG A 67 4.10 -11.65 -7.89
C ARG A 67 4.53 -10.24 -8.31
N VAL A 68 5.53 -9.68 -7.65
CA VAL A 68 6.12 -8.39 -8.03
C VAL A 68 6.74 -8.49 -9.41
N ARG A 69 7.55 -9.53 -9.67
CA ARG A 69 8.18 -9.74 -10.98
C ARG A 69 7.17 -9.84 -12.10
N LYS A 70 6.15 -10.68 -11.92
CA LYS A 70 5.08 -10.85 -12.90
C LYS A 70 4.35 -9.54 -13.20
N GLN A 71 4.21 -8.67 -12.20
CA GLN A 71 3.57 -7.38 -12.37
C GLN A 71 4.46 -6.41 -13.16
N LEU A 72 5.76 -6.34 -12.85
CA LEU A 72 6.72 -5.54 -13.63
C LEU A 72 6.83 -6.04 -15.08
N ASP A 73 6.93 -7.35 -15.28
CA ASP A 73 6.96 -7.96 -16.62
C ASP A 73 5.68 -7.68 -17.41
N ARG A 74 4.52 -7.66 -16.73
CA ARG A 74 3.24 -7.29 -17.36
C ARG A 74 3.26 -5.84 -17.83
N ASN A 75 3.83 -4.92 -17.04
CA ASN A 75 3.92 -3.52 -17.42
C ASN A 75 4.86 -3.30 -18.61
N LEU A 76 5.98 -4.04 -18.65
CA LEU A 76 6.88 -4.05 -19.80
C LEU A 76 6.21 -4.59 -21.08
N LYS A 77 5.37 -5.62 -20.94
CA LYS A 77 4.60 -6.22 -22.06
C LYS A 77 3.33 -5.45 -22.41
N GLY A 78 2.84 -4.59 -21.52
CA GLY A 78 1.49 -4.02 -21.52
C GLY A 78 1.17 -3.02 -22.63
N GLY A 79 2.12 -2.69 -23.50
CA GLY A 79 1.87 -2.00 -24.76
C GLY A 79 1.45 -2.93 -25.90
N VAL A 80 1.75 -4.23 -25.83
CA VAL A 80 1.48 -5.17 -26.93
C VAL A 80 0.05 -5.70 -26.79
N ARG A 81 -0.90 -5.07 -27.49
CA ARG A 81 -2.25 -5.62 -27.65
C ARG A 81 -2.17 -6.99 -28.30
N SER A 82 -3.01 -7.93 -27.87
CA SER A 82 -3.05 -9.26 -28.47
C SER A 82 -3.37 -9.14 -29.97
N THR A 83 -2.43 -9.57 -30.81
CA THR A 83 -2.61 -9.54 -32.27
C THR A 83 -3.29 -10.80 -32.81
N LYS A 84 -3.84 -11.65 -31.93
CA LYS A 84 -4.47 -12.91 -32.30
C LYS A 84 -5.73 -12.62 -33.11
N GLY A 85 -5.77 -13.07 -34.36
CA GLY A 85 -6.86 -12.81 -35.30
C GLY A 85 -6.71 -11.54 -36.16
N MET A 86 -5.66 -10.74 -35.95
CA MET A 86 -5.40 -9.56 -36.80
C MET A 86 -4.58 -9.93 -38.03
N GLY A 87 -4.91 -9.33 -39.19
CA GLY A 87 -4.13 -9.46 -40.42
C GLY A 87 -2.79 -8.74 -40.34
N LEU A 88 -1.81 -9.13 -41.16
CA LEU A 88 -0.43 -8.60 -41.11
C LEU A 88 -0.39 -7.07 -41.21
N GLY A 89 -1.14 -6.47 -42.14
CA GLY A 89 -1.19 -5.01 -42.31
C GLY A 89 -1.68 -4.26 -41.06
N GLN A 90 -2.67 -4.81 -40.35
CA GLN A 90 -3.18 -4.21 -39.10
C GLN A 90 -2.14 -4.31 -37.97
N ARG A 91 -1.31 -5.36 -37.95
CA ARG A 91 -0.23 -5.51 -36.98
C ARG A 91 0.89 -4.50 -37.24
N VAL A 92 1.22 -4.27 -38.52
CA VAL A 92 2.23 -3.28 -38.92
C VAL A 92 1.77 -1.87 -38.59
N ASP A 93 0.50 -1.52 -38.86
CA ASP A 93 -0.07 -0.21 -38.47
C ASP A 93 -0.06 -0.02 -36.94
N MET A 94 -0.42 -1.05 -36.16
CA MET A 94 -0.29 -1.02 -34.70
C MET A 94 1.15 -0.78 -34.24
N LEU A 95 2.12 -1.46 -34.84
CA LEU A 95 3.53 -1.32 -34.46
C LEU A 95 4.06 0.10 -34.72
N HIS A 96 3.63 0.71 -35.83
CA HIS A 96 3.97 2.09 -36.16
C HIS A 96 3.28 3.11 -35.23
N ARG A 97 2.02 2.87 -34.85
CA ARG A 97 1.28 3.75 -33.91
C ARG A 97 1.80 3.68 -32.47
N ASP A 98 2.13 2.49 -32.00
CA ASP A 98 2.58 2.27 -30.62
C ASP A 98 4.09 2.56 -30.43
N GLY A 99 4.79 3.02 -31.47
CA GLY A 99 6.19 3.45 -31.37
C GLY A 99 7.17 2.30 -31.12
N GLY A 100 6.82 1.08 -31.53
CA GLY A 100 7.61 -0.14 -31.31
C GLY A 100 7.44 -0.76 -29.91
N THR A 101 8.25 -1.78 -29.58
CA THR A 101 8.20 -2.49 -28.28
C THR A 101 8.91 -1.73 -27.15
N ARG A 102 8.79 -0.40 -27.10
CA ARG A 102 9.35 0.37 -25.98
C ARG A 102 8.54 0.03 -24.72
N GLY A 103 9.13 -0.81 -23.88
CA GLY A 103 8.54 -1.22 -22.60
C GLY A 103 8.19 0.00 -21.76
N GLY A 104 6.97 0.04 -21.24
CA GLY A 104 6.52 1.14 -20.39
C GLY A 104 7.25 1.18 -19.05
N ASP A 105 7.32 2.37 -18.48
CA ASP A 105 7.67 2.65 -17.09
C ASP A 105 6.57 2.10 -16.15
N GLY A 106 6.79 0.89 -15.64
CA GLY A 106 5.87 0.21 -14.74
C GLY A 106 6.33 0.25 -13.30
N GLU A 107 5.39 0.45 -12.37
CA GLU A 107 5.63 0.44 -10.93
C GLU A 107 4.82 -0.69 -10.26
N ALA A 108 5.46 -1.41 -9.33
CA ALA A 108 4.80 -2.37 -8.46
C ALA A 108 4.86 -1.87 -7.02
N ILE A 109 3.72 -1.45 -6.47
CA ILE A 109 3.65 -0.90 -5.11
C ILE A 109 3.34 -2.04 -4.15
N VAL A 110 4.28 -2.37 -3.26
CA VAL A 110 4.12 -3.43 -2.27
C VAL A 110 3.75 -2.84 -0.92
N LEU A 111 2.65 -3.31 -0.33
CA LEU A 111 2.16 -2.86 0.97
C LEU A 111 2.16 -4.01 1.98
N GLY A 112 2.76 -3.76 3.14
CA GLY A 112 2.71 -4.65 4.30
C GLY A 112 2.59 -3.84 5.59
N THR A 113 1.92 -4.41 6.58
CA THR A 113 1.68 -3.77 7.89
C THR A 113 1.93 -4.77 9.01
N GLY A 114 2.27 -4.27 10.21
CA GLY A 114 2.52 -5.11 11.39
C GLY A 114 3.63 -6.14 11.14
N LYS A 115 3.37 -7.41 11.46
CA LYS A 115 4.34 -8.52 11.25
C LYS A 115 4.78 -8.73 9.80
N ALA A 116 4.06 -8.17 8.82
CA ALA A 116 4.43 -8.29 7.41
C ALA A 116 5.51 -7.28 6.97
N ILE A 117 5.81 -6.26 7.79
CA ILE A 117 6.79 -5.20 7.44
C ILE A 117 8.17 -5.81 7.20
N GLU A 118 8.62 -6.71 8.09
CA GLU A 118 9.90 -7.43 7.95
C GLU A 118 10.02 -8.09 6.58
N LYS A 119 8.99 -8.85 6.17
CA LYS A 119 8.98 -9.53 4.86
C LYS A 119 9.00 -8.56 3.69
N VAL A 120 8.26 -7.45 3.77
CA VAL A 120 8.26 -6.44 2.69
C VAL A 120 9.63 -5.81 2.55
N LEU A 121 10.32 -5.51 3.66
CA LEU A 121 11.69 -5.01 3.63
C LEU A 121 12.67 -6.04 3.06
N SER A 122 12.53 -7.33 3.41
CA SER A 122 13.34 -8.39 2.79
C SER A 122 13.12 -8.48 1.28
N VAL A 123 11.88 -8.30 0.80
CA VAL A 123 11.56 -8.29 -0.64
C VAL A 123 12.20 -7.07 -1.30
N ALA A 124 12.12 -5.90 -0.66
CA ALA A 124 12.75 -4.67 -1.15
C ALA A 124 14.28 -4.86 -1.30
N ALA A 125 14.95 -5.38 -0.26
CA ALA A 125 16.39 -5.65 -0.30
C ALA A 125 16.77 -6.68 -1.39
N TRP A 126 15.90 -7.67 -1.65
CA TRP A 126 16.13 -8.64 -2.73
C TRP A 126 16.08 -7.99 -4.11
N PHE A 127 15.16 -7.05 -4.33
CA PHE A 127 15.05 -6.29 -5.58
C PHE A 127 16.11 -5.20 -5.72
N GLU A 128 16.58 -4.60 -4.61
CA GLU A 128 17.70 -3.66 -4.60
C GLU A 128 19.01 -4.33 -5.06
N ALA A 129 19.19 -5.61 -4.76
CA ALA A 129 20.30 -6.39 -5.28
C ALA A 129 20.19 -6.70 -6.79
N GLN A 130 19.01 -6.53 -7.39
CA GLN A 130 18.82 -6.68 -8.84
C GLN A 130 19.13 -5.36 -9.56
N ARG A 131 19.68 -5.42 -10.78
CA ARG A 131 20.08 -4.23 -11.56
C ARG A 131 18.97 -3.65 -12.45
N ASP A 132 17.78 -4.24 -12.44
CA ASP A 132 16.71 -3.94 -13.38
C ASP A 132 15.53 -3.19 -12.76
N CYS A 133 15.62 -2.85 -11.48
CA CYS A 133 14.59 -2.16 -10.73
C CYS A 133 15.22 -1.05 -9.88
N GLU A 134 14.48 0.06 -9.70
CA GLU A 134 14.76 1.02 -8.63
C GLU A 134 13.78 0.77 -7.48
N VAL A 135 14.26 0.83 -6.24
CA VAL A 135 13.47 0.53 -5.04
C VAL A 135 13.35 1.77 -4.18
N GLU A 136 12.10 2.18 -3.90
CA GLU A 136 11.79 3.26 -2.96
C GLU A 136 10.99 2.73 -1.77
N VAL A 137 11.39 3.12 -0.55
CA VAL A 137 10.70 2.72 0.69
C VAL A 137 10.03 3.93 1.33
N ARG A 138 8.73 3.83 1.59
CA ARG A 138 7.93 4.89 2.24
C ARG A 138 7.20 4.35 3.46
N THR A 139 7.25 5.09 4.57
CA THR A 139 6.46 4.80 5.77
C THR A 139 5.07 5.38 5.65
N ARG A 140 4.05 4.64 6.13
CA ARG A 140 2.67 5.10 6.11
C ARG A 140 1.88 4.62 7.32
N THR A 141 1.01 5.49 7.81
CA THR A 141 0.06 5.19 8.90
C THR A 141 -1.29 4.76 8.34
N VAL A 142 -1.90 3.73 8.94
CA VAL A 142 -3.24 3.23 8.61
C VAL A 142 -4.04 3.09 9.89
N GLY A 143 -5.19 3.76 9.97
CA GLY A 143 -6.15 3.60 11.07
C GLY A 143 -7.00 2.35 10.89
N THR A 144 -7.29 1.68 11.99
CA THR A 144 -8.09 0.44 12.04
C THR A 144 -9.18 0.57 13.08
N VAL A 145 -10.32 -0.05 12.80
CA VAL A 145 -11.46 -0.10 13.73
C VAL A 145 -11.63 -1.56 14.11
N ASP A 146 -11.62 -1.87 15.40
CA ASP A 146 -11.90 -3.20 15.93
C ASP A 146 -13.26 -3.19 16.63
N ASP A 147 -13.94 -4.32 16.62
CA ASP A 147 -15.26 -4.50 17.21
C ASP A 147 -15.13 -5.01 18.65
N VAL A 148 -16.03 -4.59 19.55
CA VAL A 148 -16.11 -5.07 20.94
C VAL A 148 -17.41 -5.87 21.07
N VAL A 149 -17.30 -7.15 21.42
CA VAL A 149 -18.44 -8.07 21.55
C VAL A 149 -18.56 -8.50 23.00
N VAL A 150 -19.76 -8.46 23.58
CA VAL A 150 -20.02 -8.91 24.96
C VAL A 150 -20.49 -10.36 24.91
N GLU A 151 -19.85 -11.25 25.67
CA GLU A 151 -20.30 -12.65 25.78
C GLU A 151 -21.58 -12.70 26.63
N GLY A 152 -22.75 -12.90 26.00
CA GLY A 152 -24.04 -13.04 26.70
C GLY A 152 -25.27 -12.49 25.96
N GLU A 153 -25.08 -11.64 24.96
CA GLU A 153 -26.14 -11.28 24.01
C GLU A 153 -25.97 -12.17 22.77
N GLU A 154 -26.69 -13.30 22.75
CA GLU A 154 -27.01 -14.01 21.52
C GLU A 154 -27.87 -13.09 20.64
N ASP A 155 -27.24 -12.12 19.99
CA ASP A 155 -27.84 -11.46 18.84
C ASP A 155 -27.95 -12.53 17.75
N GLY A 156 -29.17 -13.04 17.58
CA GLY A 156 -29.59 -14.03 16.60
C GLY A 156 -29.44 -13.58 15.15
N PHE A 157 -28.23 -13.21 14.75
CA PHE A 157 -27.84 -12.95 13.37
C PHE A 157 -26.67 -13.85 13.00
N GLY A 158 -27.04 -15.10 12.66
CA GLY A 158 -26.41 -15.87 11.62
C GLY A 158 -24.89 -16.07 11.73
N ASN A 159 -24.52 -17.28 12.11
CA ASN A 159 -23.28 -17.94 11.68
C ASN A 159 -23.20 -18.08 10.14
N ASP A 160 -23.45 -17.02 9.37
CA ASP A 160 -23.19 -17.03 7.94
C ASP A 160 -21.72 -16.67 7.70
N SER A 161 -20.93 -17.71 7.89
CA SER A 161 -19.75 -18.04 7.12
C SER A 161 -19.43 -17.01 6.01
N ARG A 162 -18.53 -16.07 6.32
CA ARG A 162 -17.78 -15.29 5.31
C ARG A 162 -16.82 -16.21 4.54
N VAL A 163 -17.33 -17.29 3.96
CA VAL A 163 -16.61 -18.05 2.94
C VAL A 163 -16.75 -17.25 1.66
N ARG A 164 -15.61 -16.78 1.13
CA ARG A 164 -15.54 -16.31 -0.25
C ARG A 164 -16.09 -17.43 -1.12
N ARG A 165 -17.22 -17.22 -1.81
CA ARG A 165 -17.51 -18.00 -3.01
C ARG A 165 -16.36 -17.77 -3.99
N MET A 166 -15.71 -18.87 -4.36
CA MET A 166 -14.88 -18.95 -5.56
C MET A 166 -15.77 -18.99 -6.80
#